data_AF-A0AA96LK36-F1
#
_entry.id   AF-A0AA96LK36-F1
#
_cell.length_a   1.000
_cell.length_b   1.000
_cell.length_c   1.000
_cell.angle_alpha   90.00
_cell.angle_beta   90.00
_cell.angle_gamma   90.00
#
_symmetry.space_group_name_H-M   'P 1'
#
loop_
_entity.id
_entity.type
_entity.pdbx_description
1 polymer ?
#
loop_
_entity_poly.entity_id
_entity_poly.type
_entity_poly.pdbx_seq_one_letter_code
_entity_poly.pdbx_strand_id
1 'polypeptide(L)'
;MMADLFALIDPRLVLVVTACWVFGYSLKRTPKIPDWSIIWLVTALALVLTVLILGLSAESVVQGILTGAAAVYGNQLYKQTMERDKKDP
;
A
#
# COMPACT_ATOMS: atom_id res chain seq x y z
N MET A 1 21.74 3.46 12.80
CA MET A 1 20.94 2.23 12.84
C MET A 1 19.44 2.48 12.71
N MET A 2 18.76 3.23 13.60
CA MET A 2 17.33 3.57 13.38
C MET A 2 17.09 4.65 12.32
N ALA A 3 18.04 5.57 12.10
CA ALA A 3 17.95 6.57 11.03
C ALA A 3 18.06 5.95 9.62
N ASP A 4 18.79 4.84 9.48
CA ASP A 4 18.98 4.13 8.21
C ASP A 4 17.70 3.42 7.75
N LEU A 5 16.82 3.04 8.68
CA LEU A 5 15.54 2.38 8.36
C LEU A 5 14.56 3.35 7.68
N PHE A 6 14.51 4.60 8.14
CA PHE A 6 13.70 5.64 7.51
C PHE A 6 14.34 6.19 6.23
N ALA A 7 15.66 6.11 6.09
CA ALA A 7 16.36 6.42 4.83
C ALA A 7 16.10 5.38 3.73
N LEU A 8 15.75 4.14 4.09
CA LEU A 8 15.41 3.08 3.14
C LEU A 8 14.01 3.24 2.50
N ILE A 9 13.14 4.05 3.13
CA ILE A 9 11.81 4.37 2.62
C ILE A 9 11.88 5.78 2.04
N ASP A 10 12.08 5.86 0.72
CA ASP A 10 12.01 7.12 -0.01
C ASP A 10 10.69 7.83 0.31
N PRO A 11 10.71 9.11 0.73
CA PRO A 11 9.51 9.86 1.10
C PRO A 11 8.46 9.93 -0.02
N ARG A 12 8.85 9.73 -1.28
CA ARG A 12 7.94 9.63 -2.43
C ARG A 12 7.07 8.37 -2.36
N LEU A 13 7.49 7.31 -1.65
CA LEU A 13 6.71 6.09 -1.45
C LEU A 13 5.47 6.34 -0.59
N VAL A 14 5.47 7.35 0.28
CA VAL A 14 4.27 7.77 1.03
C VAL A 14 3.16 8.24 0.08
N LEU A 15 3.54 8.90 -1.02
CA LEU A 15 2.61 9.29 -2.08
C LEU A 15 2.06 8.06 -2.81
N VAL A 16 2.90 7.05 -3.06
CA VAL A 16 2.50 5.77 -3.65
C VAL A 16 1.50 5.03 -2.75
N VAL A 17 1.74 4.95 -1.44
CA VAL A 17 0.79 4.35 -0.48
C VAL A 17 -0.57 5.05 -0.53
N THR A 18 -0.56 6.38 -0.53
CA THR A 18 -1.78 7.18 -0.60
C THR A 18 -2.54 6.93 -1.91
N ALA A 19 -1.84 6.90 -3.05
CA ALA A 19 -2.42 6.56 -4.34
C ALA A 19 -3.03 5.14 -4.34
N CYS A 20 -2.33 4.17 -3.76
CA CYS A 20 -2.80 2.80 -3.59
C CYS A 20 -4.08 2.71 -2.74
N TRP A 21 -4.24 3.54 -1.72
CA TRP A 21 -5.48 3.60 -0.94
C TRP A 21 -6.66 4.14 -1.74
N VAL A 22 -6.48 5.23 -2.48
CA VAL A 22 -7.52 5.79 -3.36
C VAL A 22 -7.94 4.78 -4.42
N PHE A 23 -6.95 4.13 -5.05
CA PHE A 23 -7.20 3.09 -6.04
C PHE A 23 -7.92 1.88 -5.44
N GLY A 24 -7.42 1.33 -4.32
CA GLY A 24 -8.03 0.20 -3.64
C GLY A 24 -9.45 0.49 -3.14
N TYR A 25 -9.72 1.70 -2.68
CA TYR A 25 -11.07 2.14 -2.33
C TYR A 25 -12.00 2.19 -3.54
N SER A 26 -11.50 2.67 -4.69
CA SER A 26 -12.26 2.71 -5.95
C SER A 26 -12.58 1.30 -6.47
N LEU A 27 -11.62 0.38 -6.39
CA LEU A 27 -11.83 -1.03 -6.74
C LEU A 27 -12.91 -1.68 -5.87
N LYS A 28 -12.93 -1.40 -4.56
CA LYS A 28 -13.99 -1.91 -3.65
C LYS A 28 -15.40 -1.44 -4.01
N ARG A 29 -15.54 -0.29 -4.67
CA ARG A 29 -16.85 0.23 -5.13
C ARG A 29 -17.27 -0.33 -6.48
N THR A 30 -16.40 -1.10 -7.14
CA THR A 30 -16.67 -1.65 -8.46
C THR A 30 -17.42 -2.99 -8.33
N PRO A 31 -18.66 -3.13 -8.84
CA PRO A 31 -19.53 -4.27 -8.53
C PRO A 31 -19.05 -5.63 -9.03
N LYS A 32 -18.05 -5.67 -9.93
CA LYS A 32 -17.51 -6.91 -10.52
C LYS A 32 -16.14 -7.31 -9.96
N ILE A 33 -15.60 -6.58 -8.99
CA ILE A 33 -14.25 -6.82 -8.47
C ILE A 33 -14.32 -7.50 -7.10
N PRO A 34 -13.88 -8.77 -7.00
CA PRO A 34 -13.87 -9.47 -5.73
C PRO A 34 -12.76 -8.95 -4.83
N ASP A 35 -12.97 -8.91 -3.51
CA ASP A 35 -12.04 -8.33 -2.53
C ASP A 35 -10.62 -8.91 -2.59
N TRP A 36 -10.48 -10.21 -2.84
CA TRP A 36 -9.16 -10.86 -2.93
C TRP A 36 -8.31 -10.30 -4.08
N SER A 37 -8.95 -9.89 -5.18
CA SER A 37 -8.25 -9.35 -6.35
C SER A 37 -7.66 -7.97 -6.09
N ILE A 38 -8.22 -7.23 -5.13
CA ILE A 38 -7.77 -5.88 -4.77
C ILE A 38 -6.34 -5.92 -4.21
N ILE A 39 -6.00 -6.97 -3.45
CA ILE A 39 -4.64 -7.14 -2.92
C ILE A 39 -3.63 -7.24 -4.07
N TRP A 40 -3.94 -8.05 -5.09
CA TRP A 40 -3.07 -8.23 -6.26
C TRP A 40 -3.00 -6.97 -7.12
N LEU A 41 -4.14 -6.31 -7.37
CA LEU A 41 -4.20 -5.09 -8.18
C LEU A 41 -3.47 -3.91 -7.51
N VAL A 42 -3.64 -3.74 -6.21
CA VAL A 42 -2.95 -2.68 -5.46
C VAL A 42 -1.45 -2.96 -5.37
N THR A 43 -1.05 -4.21 -5.16
CA THR A 43 0.38 -4.58 -5.11
C THR A 43 1.05 -4.41 -6.47
N ALA A 44 0.39 -4.81 -7.56
CA ALA A 44 0.88 -4.59 -8.92
C ALA A 44 1.00 -3.09 -9.24
N LEU A 45 0.02 -2.28 -8.84
CA LEU A 45 0.08 -0.84 -9.01
C LEU A 45 1.25 -0.23 -8.22
N ALA A 46 1.45 -0.63 -6.96
CA ALA A 46 2.56 -0.16 -6.13
C ALA A 46 3.92 -0.50 -6.75
N LEU A 47 4.08 -1.71 -7.27
CA LEU A 47 5.28 -2.14 -8.00
C LEU A 47 5.56 -1.27 -9.22
N VAL A 48 4.56 -1.07 -10.08
CA VAL A 48 4.68 -0.25 -11.29
C VAL A 48 5.03 1.19 -10.93
N LEU A 49 4.30 1.81 -10.00
CA LEU A 49 4.56 3.18 -9.59
C LEU A 49 5.94 3.35 -8.96
N THR A 50 6.38 2.40 -8.15
CA THR A 50 7.71 2.46 -7.52
C THR A 50 8.82 2.36 -8.55
N VAL A 51 8.71 1.44 -9.50
CA VAL A 51 9.67 1.32 -10.61
C VAL A 51 9.66 2.56 -11.52
N LEU A 52 8.50 3.18 -11.75
CA LEU A 52 8.41 4.41 -12.52
C LEU A 52 9.05 5.61 -11.82
N ILE A 53 8.98 5.68 -10.49
CA ILE A 53 9.51 6.81 -9.71
C ILE A 53 11.01 6.65 -9.42
N LEU A 54 11.44 5.44 -9.05
CA LEU A 54 12.80 5.16 -8.60
C LEU A 54 13.69 4.56 -9.70
N GLY A 55 13.10 4.16 -10.82
CA GLY A 55 13.78 3.49 -11.92
C GLY A 55 13.72 1.96 -11.83
N LEU A 56 14.15 1.28 -12.89
CA LEU A 56 14.19 -0.17 -12.94
C LEU A 56 15.45 -0.69 -12.25
N SER A 57 15.30 -1.08 -10.99
CA SER A 57 16.36 -1.73 -10.21
C SER A 57 15.77 -2.84 -9.33
N ALA A 58 16.62 -3.78 -8.88
CA ALA A 58 16.20 -4.80 -7.92
C ALA A 58 15.68 -4.18 -6.62
N GLU A 59 16.28 -3.09 -6.17
CA GLU A 59 15.87 -2.35 -4.97
C GLU A 59 14.47 -1.76 -5.14
N SER A 60 14.19 -1.12 -6.28
CA SER A 60 12.89 -0.50 -6.57
C SER A 60 11.77 -1.55 -6.65
N VAL A 61 12.06 -2.76 -7.14
CA VAL A 61 11.09 -3.87 -7.11
C VAL A 61 10.79 -4.28 -5.68
N VAL A 62 11.82 -4.47 -4.84
CA VAL A 62 11.64 -4.84 -3.42
C VAL A 62 10.87 -3.75 -2.67
N GLN A 63 11.23 -2.48 -2.86
CA GLN A 63 10.52 -1.34 -2.27
C GLN A 63 9.07 -1.26 -2.76
N GLY A 64 8.79 -1.61 -4.01
CA GLY A 64 7.42 -1.67 -4.54
C GLY A 64 6.58 -2.76 -3.88
N ILE A 65 7.14 -3.95 -3.64
CA ILE A 65 6.45 -5.03 -2.89
C ILE A 65 6.15 -4.58 -1.46
N LEU A 66 7.15 -4.03 -0.77
CA LEU A 66 7.01 -3.55 0.61
C LEU A 66 5.97 -2.41 0.70
N THR A 67 5.95 -1.52 -0.27
CA THR A 67 4.98 -0.41 -0.36
C THR A 67 3.56 -0.93 -0.60
N GLY A 68 3.40 -1.92 -1.50
CA GLY A 68 2.12 -2.60 -1.70
C GLY A 68 1.60 -3.28 -0.45
N ALA A 69 2.48 -4.01 0.26
CA ALA A 69 2.16 -4.64 1.54
C ALA A 69 1.74 -3.60 2.59
N ALA A 70 2.51 -2.51 2.74
CA ALA A 70 2.18 -1.42 3.67
C ALA A 70 0.83 -0.77 3.33
N ALA A 71 0.52 -0.55 2.05
CA ALA A 71 -0.77 0.00 1.63
C ALA A 71 -1.94 -0.93 1.97
N VAL A 72 -1.83 -2.23 1.69
CA VAL A 72 -2.90 -3.20 1.94
C VAL A 72 -3.08 -3.45 3.44
N TYR A 73 -2.02 -3.85 4.14
CA TYR A 73 -2.10 -4.19 5.56
C TYR A 73 -2.28 -2.97 6.45
N GLY A 74 -1.70 -1.81 6.09
CA GLY A 74 -1.94 -0.55 6.82
C GLY A 74 -3.40 -0.15 6.81
N ASN A 75 -4.09 -0.28 5.66
CA ASN A 75 -5.53 -0.04 5.56
C ASN A 75 -6.35 -1.07 6.36
N GLN A 76 -5.90 -2.33 6.44
CA GLN A 76 -6.55 -3.34 7.27
C GLN A 76 -6.38 -3.04 8.76
N LEU A 77 -5.17 -2.68 9.20
CA LEU A 77 -4.89 -2.30 10.60
C LEU A 77 -5.71 -1.08 11.01
N TYR A 78 -5.79 -0.05 10.16
CA TYR A 78 -6.62 1.13 10.41
C TYR A 78 -8.08 0.76 10.67
N LYS A 79 -8.66 -0.10 9.81
CA LYS A 79 -10.03 -0.59 9.98
C LYS A 79 -10.22 -1.42 11.24
N GLN A 80 -9.27 -2.31 11.55
CA GLN A 80 -9.31 -3.13 12.76
C GLN A 80 -9.28 -2.26 14.03
N THR A 81 -8.50 -1.19 14.05
CA THR A 81 -8.45 -0.27 15.18
C THR A 81 -9.79 0.47 15.35
N MET A 82 -10.37 0.98 14.26
CA MET A 82 -11.66 1.68 14.32
C MET A 82 -12.83 0.75 14.71
N GLU A 83 -12.80 -0.51 14.31
CA GLU A 83 -13.84 -1.48 14.67
C GLU A 83 -13.74 -1.93 16.13
N ARG A 84 -12.53 -1.93 16.73
CA ARG A 84 -12.33 -2.22 18.16
C ARG A 84 -12.91 -1.13 19.05
N ASP A 85 -12.70 0.13 18.70
CA ASP A 85 -13.22 1.30 19.45
C ASP A 85 -14.75 1.34 19.48
N LYS A 86 -15.40 0.75 18.48
CA LYS A 86 -16.87 0.72 18.36
C LYS A 86 -17.54 -0.38 19.16
N LYS A 87 -16.77 -1.34 19.70
CA LYS A 87 -17.27 -2.53 20.41
C LYS A 87 -17.22 -2.38 21.95
N ASP A 88 -16.66 -1.30 22.46
CA ASP A 88 -16.70 -0.88 23.87
C ASP A 88 -17.44 0.48 24.02
N PRO A 89 -18.79 0.49 23.99
CA PRO A 89 -19.60 1.61 24.49
C PRO A 89 -19.92 1.51 25.99
#